data_AF-E2B7Y6-F1
#
_entry.id   AF-E2B7Y6-F1
#
_cell.length_a   1.000
_cell.length_b   1.000
_cell.length_c   1.000
_cell.angle_alpha   90.00
_cell.angle_beta   90.00
_cell.angle_gamma   90.00
#
_symmetry.space_group_name_H-M   'P 1'
#
loop_
_entity.id
_entity.type
_entity.pdbx_description
1 polymer ?
#
loop_
_entity_poly.entity_id
_entity_poly.type
_entity_poly.pdbx_seq_one_letter_code
_entity_poly.pdbx_strand_id
1 'polypeptide(L)'
;MHNIELPMRINQIKKFERLNNISINIHSVEKRYDNATKKEGNMVVPIRFTEQKMEKHVNLLHIPNLRDDNVGHFAWIKNLSRLVSSQLSK
;
A
#
# COMPACT_ATOMS: atom_id res chain seq x y z
N MET A 1 5.41 -24.87 -2.76
CA MET A 1 4.91 -23.51 -3.08
C MET A 1 3.40 -23.33 -2.84
N HIS A 2 2.73 -24.20 -2.06
CA HIS A 2 1.25 -24.24 -1.96
C HIS A 2 0.66 -23.39 -0.83
N ASN A 3 0.81 -22.07 -0.82
CA ASN A 3 0.30 -21.33 0.35
C ASN A 3 -0.08 -19.86 0.14
N ILE A 4 0.07 -19.29 -1.05
CA ILE A 4 -0.38 -17.93 -1.38
C ILE A 4 -1.14 -18.02 -2.71
N GLU A 5 -2.36 -17.48 -2.72
CA GLU A 5 -3.16 -17.41 -3.93
C GLU A 5 -2.71 -16.20 -4.75
N LEU A 6 -2.74 -16.33 -6.08
CA LEU A 6 -2.44 -15.23 -6.98
C LEU A 6 -3.72 -14.80 -7.72
N PRO A 7 -3.99 -13.48 -7.83
CA PRO A 7 -3.26 -12.37 -7.22
C PRO A 7 -3.33 -12.39 -5.67
N MET A 8 -2.22 -12.02 -5.02
CA MET A 8 -2.09 -12.04 -3.56
C MET A 8 -3.13 -11.12 -2.92
N ARG A 9 -3.75 -11.56 -1.84
CA ARG A 9 -4.67 -10.74 -1.04
C ARG A 9 -3.95 -10.07 0.13
N ILE A 10 -4.47 -8.95 0.64
CA ILE A 10 -3.88 -8.22 1.79
C ILE A 10 -3.75 -9.13 3.02
N ASN A 11 -4.74 -9.99 3.28
CA ASN A 11 -4.71 -10.92 4.42
C ASN A 11 -3.61 -12.00 4.31
N GLN A 12 -3.06 -12.24 3.11
CA GLN A 12 -1.95 -13.15 2.86
C GLN A 12 -0.56 -12.49 3.02
N ILE A 13 -0.49 -11.16 3.18
CA ILE A 13 0.79 -10.42 3.32
C ILE A 13 1.59 -10.93 4.52
N LYS A 14 0.97 -11.12 5.69
CA LYS A 14 1.66 -11.65 6.89
C LYS A 14 2.33 -13.00 6.61
N LYS A 15 1.71 -13.84 5.78
CA LYS A 15 2.25 -15.13 5.38
C LYS A 15 3.39 -14.96 4.37
N PHE A 16 3.24 -14.04 3.42
CA PHE A 16 4.29 -13.71 2.46
C PHE A 16 5.55 -13.17 3.15
N GLU A 17 5.41 -12.26 4.12
CA GLU A 17 6.51 -11.72 4.93
C GLU A 17 7.32 -12.83 5.58
N ARG A 18 6.64 -13.76 6.28
CA ARG A 18 7.27 -14.91 6.95
C ARG A 18 7.98 -15.85 5.97
N LEU A 19 7.37 -16.14 4.83
CA LEU A 19 7.92 -17.07 3.83
C LEU A 19 9.16 -16.50 3.12
N ASN A 20 9.30 -15.18 3.03
CA ASN A 20 10.37 -14.54 2.28
C ASN A 20 11.39 -13.82 3.18
N ASN A 21 11.19 -13.82 4.50
CA ASN A 21 12.02 -13.08 5.46
C ASN A 21 12.12 -11.58 5.09
N ILE A 22 10.96 -10.98 4.78
CA ILE A 22 10.84 -9.56 4.45
C ILE A 22 9.74 -8.90 5.27
N SER A 23 9.79 -7.59 5.39
CA SER A 23 8.73 -6.79 6.03
C SER A 23 8.08 -5.84 5.03
N ILE A 24 6.76 -5.73 5.07
CA ILE A 24 5.96 -4.97 4.10
C ILE A 24 5.07 -3.95 4.82
N ASN A 25 5.16 -2.70 4.42
CA ASN A 25 4.08 -1.73 4.66
C ASN A 25 3.18 -1.64 3.44
N ILE A 26 1.89 -1.38 3.66
CA ILE A 26 0.91 -1.22 2.58
C ILE A 26 0.25 0.15 2.73
N HIS A 27 0.26 0.88 1.63
CA HIS A 27 -0.45 2.13 1.45
C HIS A 27 -1.57 1.93 0.42
N SER A 28 -2.60 2.76 0.46
CA SER A 28 -3.65 2.82 -0.55
C SER A 28 -3.82 4.25 -1.04
N VAL A 29 -4.52 4.43 -2.16
CA VAL A 29 -4.95 5.74 -2.64
C VAL A 29 -6.39 5.95 -2.26
N GLU A 30 -6.66 7.04 -1.54
CA GLU A 30 -8.00 7.51 -1.22
C GLU A 30 -8.27 8.84 -1.90
N LYS A 31 -9.53 9.06 -2.29
CA LYS A 31 -9.95 10.35 -2.79
C LYS A 31 -10.24 11.29 -1.62
N ARG A 32 -9.69 12.50 -1.68
CA ARG A 32 -9.91 13.55 -0.69
C ARG A 32 -10.35 14.82 -1.40
N TYR A 33 -11.45 15.39 -0.95
CA TYR A 33 -11.86 16.72 -1.39
C TYR A 33 -11.08 17.79 -0.62
N ASP A 34 -10.45 18.70 -1.35
CA ASP A 34 -9.79 19.86 -0.79
C ASP A 34 -10.73 21.08 -0.87
N ASN A 35 -11.15 21.55 0.29
CA ASN A 35 -12.05 22.70 0.41
C ASN A 35 -11.39 24.01 -0.05
N ALA A 36 -10.07 24.14 0.06
CA ALA A 36 -9.35 25.37 -0.29
C ALA A 36 -9.23 25.52 -1.81
N THR A 37 -8.90 24.43 -2.50
CA THR A 37 -8.77 24.41 -3.97
C THR A 37 -10.07 24.05 -4.69
N LYS A 38 -11.11 23.62 -3.95
CA LYS A 38 -12.39 23.11 -4.46
C LYS A 38 -12.22 21.99 -5.49
N LYS A 39 -11.26 21.09 -5.25
CA LYS A 39 -10.92 19.98 -6.16
C LYS A 39 -10.82 18.67 -5.41
N GLU A 40 -11.12 17.58 -6.12
CA GLU A 40 -10.87 16.22 -5.65
C GLU A 40 -9.41 15.85 -5.99
N GLY A 41 -8.67 15.41 -4.97
CA GLY A 41 -7.28 14.95 -5.10
C GLY A 41 -7.12 13.52 -4.58
N ASN A 42 -6.05 12.87 -5.01
CA ASN A 42 -5.67 11.55 -4.51
C ASN A 42 -4.69 11.71 -3.36
N MET A 43 -4.95 11.03 -2.25
CA MET A 43 -4.10 10.98 -1.08
C MET A 43 -3.68 9.54 -0.81
N VAL A 44 -2.37 9.32 -0.75
CA VAL A 44 -1.76 8.07 -0.32
C VAL A 44 -1.84 7.99 1.19
N VAL A 45 -2.52 6.96 1.68
CA VAL A 45 -2.72 6.70 3.12
C VAL A 45 -2.14 5.34 3.49
N PRO A 46 -1.56 5.16 4.69
CA PRO A 46 -1.18 3.85 5.16
C PRO A 46 -2.42 3.04 5.53
N ILE A 47 -2.49 1.78 5.07
CA ILE A 47 -3.56 0.84 5.44
C ILE A 47 -3.04 -0.33 6.29
N ARG A 48 -1.73 -0.61 6.25
CA ARG A 48 -1.09 -1.62 7.09
C ARG A 48 0.38 -1.28 7.31
N PHE A 49 0.83 -1.42 8.55
CA PHE A 49 2.25 -1.44 8.88
C PHE A 49 2.70 -2.85 9.29
N THR A 50 3.95 -3.17 8.98
CA THR A 50 4.62 -4.32 9.61
C THR A 50 4.82 -4.05 11.10
N GLU A 51 4.67 -5.08 11.92
CA GLU A 51 4.94 -5.00 13.37
C GLU A 51 6.44 -4.87 13.66
N GLN A 52 7.27 -5.53 12.83
CA GLN A 52 8.71 -5.50 12.93
C GLN A 52 9.32 -5.13 11.57
N LYS A 53 10.18 -4.11 11.55
CA LYS A 53 10.97 -3.77 10.38
C LYS A 53 12.16 -4.73 10.30
N MET A 54 12.29 -5.38 9.15
CA MET A 54 13.40 -6.29 8.83
C MET A 54 14.42 -5.58 7.94
N GLU A 55 15.59 -6.20 7.75
CA GLU A 55 16.61 -5.70 6.83
C GLU A 55 16.05 -5.51 5.41
N LYS A 56 15.34 -6.53 4.90
CA LYS A 56 14.55 -6.42 3.67
C LYS A 56 13.19 -5.81 4.01
N HIS A 57 13.00 -4.56 3.63
CA HIS A 57 11.76 -3.83 3.86
C HIS A 57 11.26 -3.15 2.58
N VAL A 58 9.97 -3.30 2.28
CA VAL A 58 9.34 -2.67 1.12
C VAL A 58 8.04 -1.97 1.50
N ASN A 59 7.74 -0.88 0.80
CA ASN A 59 6.44 -0.22 0.87
C ASN A 59 5.69 -0.56 -0.42
N LEU A 60 4.49 -1.13 -0.30
CA LEU A 60 3.61 -1.42 -1.44
C LEU A 60 2.46 -0.42 -1.47
N LEU A 61 2.03 -0.08 -2.68
CA LEU A 61 0.79 0.63 -2.95
C LEU A 61 -0.25 -0.41 -3.39
N HIS A 62 -1.32 -0.54 -2.63
CA HIS A 62 -2.51 -1.29 -2.98
C HIS A 62 -3.42 -0.41 -3.84
N ILE A 63 -3.80 -0.93 -5.00
CA ILE A 63 -4.76 -0.31 -5.91
C ILE A 63 -5.99 -1.22 -5.89
N PRO A 64 -7.03 -0.88 -5.10
CA PRO A 64 -8.21 -1.72 -4.98
C PRO A 64 -8.95 -1.80 -6.32
N ASN A 65 -9.49 -2.97 -6.64
CA ASN A 65 -10.35 -3.14 -7.80
C ASN A 65 -11.78 -2.76 -7.41
N LEU A 66 -12.43 -1.93 -8.22
CA LEU A 66 -13.80 -1.42 -7.98
C LEU A 66 -14.87 -2.51 -7.91
N ARG A 67 -14.55 -3.75 -8.31
CA ARG A 67 -15.48 -4.88 -8.31
C ARG A 67 -15.28 -5.85 -7.14
N ASP A 68 -14.11 -5.84 -6.50
CA ASP A 68 -13.77 -6.72 -5.37
C ASP A 68 -12.66 -6.06 -4.53
N ASP A 69 -13.03 -5.60 -3.35
CA ASP A 69 -12.14 -4.88 -2.44
C ASP A 69 -10.95 -5.73 -1.96
N ASN A 70 -11.04 -7.06 -2.07
CA ASN A 70 -10.00 -8.00 -1.65
C ASN A 70 -9.05 -8.41 -2.78
N VAL A 71 -9.38 -8.06 -4.03
CA VAL A 71 -8.58 -8.39 -5.22
C VAL A 71 -8.08 -7.09 -5.83
N GLY A 72 -6.94 -6.61 -5.36
CA GLY A 72 -6.29 -5.40 -5.89
C GLY A 72 -4.93 -5.68 -6.50
N HIS A 73 -4.40 -4.69 -7.21
CA HIS A 73 -3.01 -4.73 -7.68
C HIS A 73 -2.09 -4.16 -6.61
N PHE A 74 -0.87 -4.71 -6.53
CA PHE A 74 0.20 -4.12 -5.73
C PHE A 74 1.27 -3.52 -6.64
N ALA A 75 1.69 -2.30 -6.32
CA ALA A 75 2.84 -1.65 -6.93
C ALA A 75 3.92 -1.40 -5.88
N TRP A 76 5.19 -1.59 -6.23
CA TRP A 76 6.28 -1.29 -5.31
C TRP A 76 6.61 0.20 -5.30
N ILE A 77 6.59 0.80 -4.12
CA ILE A 77 6.96 2.20 -3.91
C ILE A 77 8.47 2.27 -3.68
N LYS A 78 9.21 2.71 -4.71
CA LYS A 78 10.66 2.92 -4.62
C LYS A 78 11.04 4.18 -3.82
N ASN A 79 10.24 5.24 -3.90
CA ASN A 79 10.49 6.50 -3.21
C ASN A 79 9.20 7.02 -2.57
N LEU A 80 8.97 6.62 -1.31
CA LEU A 80 7.77 7.02 -0.58
C LEU A 80 7.73 8.53 -0.31
N SER A 81 8.88 9.13 0.03
CA SER A 81 8.98 10.57 0.32
C SER A 81 8.52 11.41 -0.87
N ARG A 82 8.96 11.08 -2.10
CA ARG A 82 8.54 11.77 -3.32
C ARG A 82 7.06 11.52 -3.64
N LEU A 83 6.54 10.32 -3.35
CA LEU A 83 5.14 10.01 -3.58
C LEU A 83 4.21 10.85 -2.69
N VAL A 84 4.58 11.05 -1.43
CA VAL A 84 3.74 11.79 -0.46
C VAL A 84 4.11 13.26 -0.33
N SER A 85 5.13 13.76 -1.04
CA SER A 85 5.63 15.13 -0.85
C SER A 85 4.56 16.18 -1.12
N SER A 86 3.73 15.99 -2.16
CA SER A 86 2.62 16.90 -2.48
C SER A 86 1.51 16.89 -1.43
N GLN A 87 1.43 15.86 -0.59
CA GLN A 87 0.46 15.78 0.50
C GLN A 87 0.95 16.49 1.76
N LEU A 88 2.27 16.65 1.89
CA LEU A 88 2.92 17.30 3.04
C LEU A 88 3.22 18.78 2.79
N SER A 89 3.36 19.15 1.52
CA SER A 89 3.56 20.53 1.09
C SER A 89 2.19 21.22 1.02
N LYS A 90 2.01 22.30 1.79
CA LYS A 90 0.88 23.24 1.64
C LYS A 90 1.34 24.50 0.95
#